data_AF-A0A976QES8-F1
#
_entry.id   AF-A0A976QES8-F1
#
_cell.length_a   1.000
_cell.length_b   1.000
_cell.length_c   1.000
_cell.angle_alpha   90.00
_cell.angle_beta   90.00
_cell.angle_gamma   90.00
#
_symmetry.space_group_name_H-M   'P 1'
#
loop_
_entity.id
_entity.type
_entity.pdbx_description
1 polymer ?
#
loop_
_entity_poly.entity_id
_entity_poly.type
_entity_poly.pdbx_seq_one_letter_code
_entity_poly.pdbx_strand_id
1 'polypeptide(L)'
;MFILLDKLRNRFNQWLKRKTTMDFSDWSVFVLFILGLFTIFYLGGDVDLPNRISNIVLWFTAIAILQYTKETYWLKQISQKQLRYQRESNLRPVILRSGWLKKWEDIKFSIKDGQLEGVPLQFAILKNIAKDIRGHIVIGKNKYELLFANEISQINVKDSTVSVSDLEKKIMLYLYEVYYRTKSNSRWKISDAYRELGVKEGTYVGVLNDSKYIKTSGEEFQLTDEGIRLMDTEKPKAFQFLPVWGWMKADTIINAIYQESKFEMTNEENSIYLTYQDIGNNKYFTRENTDFSQSSGKLKL
;
A
#
# COMPACT_ATOMS: atom_id res chain seq x y z
N MET A 1 32.66 -24.93 1.67
CA MET A 1 33.51 -25.19 2.86
C MET A 1 33.34 -24.13 3.95
N PHE A 2 33.54 -22.83 3.66
CA PHE A 2 33.39 -21.73 4.65
C PHE A 2 32.00 -21.61 5.31
N ILE A 3 30.91 -21.80 4.55
CA ILE A 3 29.52 -21.74 5.08
C ILE A 3 29.24 -22.86 6.09
N LEU A 4 29.86 -24.02 5.89
CA LEU A 4 29.67 -25.21 6.73
C LEU A 4 30.42 -25.05 8.07
N LEU A 5 31.62 -24.47 8.01
CA LEU A 5 32.40 -24.06 9.17
C LEU A 5 31.70 -22.96 9.98
N ASP A 6 31.09 -21.97 9.33
CA ASP A 6 30.33 -20.92 10.02
C ASP A 6 29.08 -21.46 10.72
N LYS A 7 28.36 -22.41 10.10
CA LYS A 7 27.21 -23.07 10.73
C LYS A 7 27.64 -23.91 11.94
N LEU A 8 28.75 -24.65 11.84
CA LEU A 8 29.30 -25.41 12.95
C LEU A 8 29.77 -24.50 14.09
N ARG A 9 30.49 -23.42 13.77
CA ARG A 9 30.91 -22.39 14.75
C ARG A 9 29.71 -21.78 15.47
N ASN A 10 28.64 -21.43 14.74
CA ASN A 10 27.45 -20.84 15.36
C ASN A 10 26.71 -21.83 16.26
N ARG A 11 26.61 -23.12 15.87
CA ARG A 11 26.04 -24.16 16.75
C ARG A 11 26.87 -24.36 18.01
N PHE A 12 28.19 -24.40 17.87
CA PHE A 12 29.11 -24.53 18.98
C PHE A 12 29.06 -23.32 19.93
N ASN A 13 29.01 -22.10 19.37
CA ASN A 13 28.83 -20.86 20.15
C ASN A 13 27.51 -20.86 20.93
N GLN A 14 26.41 -21.27 20.32
CA GLN A 14 25.12 -21.36 21.00
C GLN A 14 25.14 -22.42 22.11
N TRP A 15 25.81 -23.54 21.88
CA TRP A 15 25.99 -24.59 22.87
C TRP A 15 26.83 -24.11 24.07
N LEU A 16 27.99 -23.48 23.81
CA LEU A 16 28.87 -22.90 24.84
C LEU A 16 28.15 -21.84 25.67
N LYS A 17 27.43 -20.93 25.02
CA LYS A 17 26.69 -19.87 25.70
C LYS A 17 25.58 -20.41 26.60
N ARG A 18 24.92 -21.50 26.22
CA ARG A 18 23.92 -22.18 27.07
C ARG A 18 24.55 -22.86 28.29
N LYS A 19 25.76 -23.41 28.15
CA LYS A 19 26.42 -24.17 29.21
C LYS A 19 27.24 -23.32 30.18
N THR A 20 27.85 -22.23 29.70
CA THR A 20 28.89 -21.50 30.43
C THR A 20 28.63 -20.00 30.49
N THR A 21 27.55 -19.51 29.89
CA THR A 21 27.24 -18.07 29.63
C THR A 21 28.24 -17.33 28.72
N MET A 22 29.43 -17.88 28.52
CA MET A 22 30.52 -17.38 27.67
C MET A 22 30.46 -17.96 26.26
N ASP A 23 30.84 -17.15 25.25
CA ASP A 23 31.01 -17.62 23.87
C ASP A 23 32.43 -18.16 23.60
N PHE A 24 32.65 -18.77 22.43
CA PHE A 24 33.97 -19.32 22.08
C PHE A 24 35.10 -18.29 22.13
N SER A 25 34.80 -17.04 21.81
CA SER A 25 35.78 -15.97 21.84
C SER A 25 36.11 -15.57 23.28
N ASP A 26 35.13 -15.54 24.19
CA ASP A 26 35.37 -15.34 25.62
C ASP A 26 36.28 -16.45 26.18
N TRP A 27 36.01 -17.70 25.80
CA TRP A 27 36.88 -18.85 26.14
C TRP A 27 38.30 -18.70 25.60
N SER A 28 38.47 -18.22 24.35
CA SER A 28 39.80 -17.98 23.79
C SER A 28 40.59 -16.91 24.56
N VAL A 29 39.93 -15.82 24.99
CA VAL A 29 40.55 -14.76 25.80
C VAL A 29 40.90 -15.28 27.19
N PHE A 30 40.03 -16.08 27.80
CA PHE A 30 40.28 -16.72 29.09
C PHE A 30 41.45 -17.70 29.06
N VAL A 31 41.53 -18.55 28.03
CA VAL A 31 42.64 -19.48 27.82
C VAL A 31 43.95 -18.74 27.59
N LEU A 32 43.93 -17.67 26.77
CA LEU A 32 45.11 -16.81 26.58
C LEU A 32 45.53 -16.15 27.90
N PHE A 33 44.58 -15.66 28.70
CA PHE A 33 44.87 -15.07 30.01
C PHE A 33 45.60 -16.06 30.93
N ILE A 34 45.07 -17.28 31.07
CA ILE A 34 45.68 -18.34 31.90
C ILE A 34 47.06 -18.73 31.37
N LEU A 35 47.20 -18.93 30.05
CA LEU A 35 48.48 -19.29 29.44
C LEU A 35 49.54 -18.20 29.66
N GLY A 36 49.16 -16.93 29.54
CA GLY A 36 50.08 -15.82 29.80
C GLY A 36 50.53 -15.76 31.25
N LEU A 37 49.61 -15.91 32.21
CA LEU A 37 49.99 -16.01 33.63
C LEU A 37 50.90 -17.21 33.88
N PHE A 38 50.61 -18.36 33.29
CA PHE A 38 51.47 -19.53 33.39
C PHE A 38 52.87 -19.23 32.85
N THR A 39 53.02 -18.60 31.68
CA THR A 39 54.34 -18.23 31.14
C THR A 39 55.09 -17.26 32.05
N ILE A 40 54.42 -16.27 32.63
CA ILE A 40 55.05 -15.27 33.50
C ILE A 40 55.53 -15.90 34.82
N PHE A 41 54.75 -16.78 35.43
CA PHE A 41 55.06 -17.37 36.74
C PHE A 41 55.94 -18.61 36.68
N TYR A 42 55.75 -19.49 35.68
CA TYR A 42 56.47 -20.77 35.59
C TYR A 42 57.70 -20.72 34.68
N LEU A 43 57.68 -19.93 33.60
CA LEU A 43 58.81 -19.83 32.66
C LEU A 43 59.70 -18.60 32.93
N GLY A 44 59.19 -17.60 33.66
CA GLY A 44 59.92 -16.40 34.06
C GLY A 44 60.74 -16.53 35.35
N GLY A 45 61.18 -17.74 35.71
CA GLY A 45 61.76 -18.09 37.01
C GLY A 45 62.98 -17.25 37.45
N ASP A 46 63.72 -16.68 36.51
CA ASP A 46 64.95 -15.90 36.76
C ASP A 46 64.75 -14.37 36.69
N VAL A 47 63.52 -13.89 36.52
CA VAL A 47 63.23 -12.45 36.39
C VAL A 47 63.01 -11.82 37.76
N ASP A 48 63.60 -10.65 38.04
CA ASP A 48 63.38 -9.91 39.29
C ASP A 48 61.91 -9.49 39.49
N LEU A 49 61.50 -9.36 40.75
CA LEU A 49 60.11 -9.04 41.13
C LEU A 49 59.53 -7.79 40.42
N PRO A 50 60.25 -6.65 40.29
CA PRO A 50 59.73 -5.48 39.59
C PRO A 50 59.43 -5.74 38.11
N ASN A 51 60.30 -6.51 37.44
CA ASN A 51 60.13 -6.87 36.04
C ASN A 51 58.95 -7.84 35.84
N ARG A 52 58.71 -8.75 36.80
CA ARG A 52 57.51 -9.61 36.78
C ARG A 52 56.23 -8.80 36.91
N ILE A 53 56.18 -7.85 37.83
CA ILE A 53 55.02 -6.96 38.02
C ILE A 53 54.75 -6.17 36.73
N SER A 54 55.79 -5.60 36.11
CA SER A 54 55.67 -4.90 34.83
C SER A 54 55.09 -5.79 33.72
N ASN A 55 55.58 -7.03 33.60
CA ASN A 55 55.07 -8.00 32.62
C ASN A 55 53.59 -8.37 32.85
N ILE A 56 53.17 -8.51 34.12
CA ILE A 56 51.77 -8.74 34.46
C ILE A 56 50.91 -7.56 34.00
N VAL A 57 51.31 -6.33 34.31
CA VAL A 57 50.57 -5.11 33.91
C VAL A 57 50.43 -5.01 32.40
N LEU A 58 51.51 -5.27 31.65
CA LEU A 58 51.48 -5.28 30.18
C LEU A 58 50.54 -6.36 29.63
N TRP A 59 50.54 -7.56 30.22
CA TRP A 59 49.68 -8.65 29.81
C TRP A 59 48.20 -8.36 30.06
N PHE A 60 47.86 -7.83 31.25
CA PHE A 60 46.51 -7.37 31.56
C PHE A 60 46.07 -6.25 30.60
N THR A 61 46.95 -5.30 30.29
CA THR A 61 46.65 -4.21 29.36
C THR A 61 46.38 -4.74 27.95
N ALA A 62 47.18 -5.68 27.45
CA ALA A 62 46.96 -6.31 26.15
C ALA A 62 45.60 -7.02 26.09
N ILE A 63 45.20 -7.73 27.15
CA ILE A 63 43.92 -8.44 27.21
C ILE A 63 42.74 -7.46 27.30
N ALA A 64 42.88 -6.37 28.07
CA ALA A 64 41.88 -5.30 28.11
C ALA A 64 41.67 -4.68 26.72
N ILE A 65 42.75 -4.42 25.97
CA ILE A 65 42.68 -3.90 24.59
C ILE A 65 41.96 -4.90 23.66
N LEU A 66 42.26 -6.20 23.78
CA LEU A 66 41.60 -7.23 22.98
C LEU A 66 40.09 -7.32 23.27
N GLN A 67 39.69 -7.28 24.54
CA GLN A 67 38.28 -7.25 24.93
C GLN A 67 37.57 -6.00 24.41
N TYR A 68 38.18 -4.82 24.60
CA TYR A 68 37.61 -3.56 24.12
C TYR A 68 37.44 -3.54 22.59
N THR A 69 38.42 -4.08 21.85
CA THR A 69 38.36 -4.19 20.40
C THR A 69 37.23 -5.11 19.94
N LYS A 70 37.02 -6.24 20.64
CA LYS A 70 35.91 -7.17 20.39
C LYS A 70 34.56 -6.49 20.58
N GLU A 71 34.35 -5.82 21.71
CA GLU A 71 33.10 -5.11 22.01
C GLU A 71 32.80 -4.04 20.96
N THR A 72 33.82 -3.26 20.59
CA THR A 72 33.70 -2.23 19.55
C THR A 72 33.29 -2.82 18.20
N TYR A 73 33.87 -3.96 17.82
CA TYR A 73 33.50 -4.66 16.59
C TYR A 73 32.04 -5.13 16.59
N TRP A 74 31.58 -5.71 17.71
CA TRP A 74 30.19 -6.15 17.86
C TRP A 74 29.20 -4.98 17.84
N LEU A 75 29.50 -3.89 18.53
CA LEU A 75 28.70 -2.67 18.51
C LEU A 75 28.57 -2.12 17.09
N LYS A 76 29.67 -2.10 16.33
CA LYS A 76 29.66 -1.69 14.91
C LYS A 76 28.76 -2.60 14.07
N GLN A 77 28.82 -3.91 14.27
CA GLN A 77 27.93 -4.84 13.55
C GLN A 77 26.45 -4.64 13.91
N ILE A 78 26.13 -4.44 15.19
CA ILE A 78 24.76 -4.20 15.66
C ILE A 78 24.24 -2.88 15.10
N SER A 79 25.03 -1.81 15.20
CA SER A 79 24.71 -0.50 14.64
C SER A 79 24.45 -0.58 13.13
N GLN A 80 25.30 -1.27 12.37
CA GLN A 80 25.09 -1.48 10.94
C GLN A 80 23.80 -2.25 10.65
N LYS A 81 23.48 -3.29 11.43
CA LYS A 81 22.20 -4.01 11.30
C LYS A 81 21.02 -3.09 11.58
N GLN A 82 21.05 -2.32 12.67
CA GLN A 82 20.00 -1.36 13.02
C GLN A 82 19.81 -0.29 11.94
N LEU A 83 20.90 0.28 11.41
CA LEU A 83 20.89 1.23 10.30
C LEU A 83 20.25 0.63 9.04
N ARG A 84 20.59 -0.63 8.70
CA ARG A 84 19.96 -1.33 7.58
C ARG A 84 18.47 -1.52 7.81
N TYR A 85 18.06 -1.98 8.99
CA TYR A 85 16.65 -2.13 9.34
C TYR A 85 15.88 -0.80 9.30
N GLN A 86 16.46 0.27 9.82
CA GLN A 86 15.86 1.62 9.77
C GLN A 86 15.75 2.12 8.34
N ARG A 87 16.80 1.99 7.53
CA ARG A 87 16.78 2.38 6.11
C ARG A 87 15.73 1.58 5.34
N GLU A 88 15.66 0.26 5.53
CA GLU A 88 14.64 -0.59 4.91
C GLU A 88 13.22 -0.21 5.36
N SER A 89 13.03 0.05 6.65
CA SER A 89 11.73 0.46 7.18
C SER A 89 11.29 1.83 6.67
N ASN A 90 12.23 2.75 6.47
CA ASN A 90 11.95 4.10 6.00
C ASN A 90 11.65 4.17 4.51
N LEU A 91 12.22 3.26 3.70
CA LEU A 91 12.03 3.23 2.23
C LEU A 91 10.89 2.30 1.80
N ARG A 92 10.38 1.49 2.72
CA ARG A 92 9.33 0.51 2.43
C ARG A 92 8.01 1.21 2.03
N PRO A 93 7.39 0.84 0.91
CA PRO A 93 6.04 1.25 0.60
C PRO A 93 5.04 0.58 1.53
N VAL A 94 3.96 1.29 1.86
CA VAL A 94 2.85 0.75 2.66
C VAL A 94 1.54 1.17 2.01
N ILE A 95 0.79 0.18 1.53
CA ILE A 95 -0.55 0.36 0.96
C ILE A 95 -1.55 -0.26 1.92
N LEU A 96 -2.53 0.49 2.40
CA LEU A 96 -3.60 0.01 3.29
C LEU A 96 -4.97 0.33 2.68
N ARG A 97 -5.99 -0.44 3.05
CA ARG A 97 -7.36 -0.13 2.64
C ARG A 97 -7.83 1.10 3.42
N SER A 98 -8.37 2.09 2.71
CA SER A 98 -9.01 3.27 3.27
C SER A 98 -10.53 3.14 3.25
N GLY A 99 -11.20 3.90 4.12
CA GLY A 99 -12.66 3.87 4.27
C GLY A 99 -13.15 2.85 5.28
N TRP A 100 -14.43 2.96 5.65
CA TRP A 100 -15.06 2.12 6.66
C TRP A 100 -15.86 0.98 6.01
N LEU A 101 -15.63 -0.25 6.45
CA LEU A 101 -16.44 -1.42 6.11
C LEU A 101 -17.01 -1.98 7.42
N LYS A 102 -18.33 -2.16 7.49
CA LYS A 102 -18.97 -2.78 8.67
C LYS A 102 -18.97 -4.29 8.55
N LYS A 103 -19.20 -4.80 7.33
CA LYS A 103 -19.27 -6.23 7.04
C LYS A 103 -18.67 -6.53 5.67
N TRP A 104 -18.24 -7.79 5.46
CA TRP A 104 -17.67 -8.24 4.19
C TRP A 104 -18.72 -8.30 3.07
N GLU A 105 -19.98 -8.53 3.42
CA GLU A 105 -21.11 -8.56 2.48
C GLU A 105 -21.49 -7.17 1.95
N ASP A 106 -20.98 -6.10 2.57
CA ASP A 106 -21.17 -4.72 2.10
C ASP A 106 -20.32 -4.42 0.85
N ILE A 107 -19.31 -5.27 0.57
CA ILE A 107 -18.46 -5.15 -0.61
C ILE A 107 -19.23 -5.74 -1.79
N LYS A 108 -20.11 -4.91 -2.37
CA LYS A 108 -20.83 -5.22 -3.61
C LYS A 108 -20.67 -4.07 -4.56
N PHE A 109 -20.34 -4.38 -5.79
CA PHE A 109 -20.36 -3.40 -6.85
C PHE A 109 -20.70 -4.10 -8.16
N SER A 110 -21.57 -3.47 -8.95
CA SER A 110 -21.96 -3.91 -10.29
C SER A 110 -21.36 -2.96 -11.30
N ILE A 111 -20.98 -3.50 -12.46
CA ILE A 111 -20.72 -2.69 -13.65
C ILE A 111 -21.94 -2.83 -14.53
N LYS A 112 -22.76 -1.78 -14.62
CA LYS A 112 -23.93 -1.74 -15.50
C LYS A 112 -23.71 -0.65 -16.55
N ASP A 113 -23.73 -1.03 -17.82
CA ASP A 113 -23.52 -0.10 -18.95
C ASP A 113 -22.22 0.74 -18.86
N GLY A 114 -21.16 0.18 -18.27
CA GLY A 114 -19.88 0.87 -18.05
C GLY A 114 -19.87 1.85 -16.87
N GLN A 115 -20.98 1.95 -16.11
CA GLN A 115 -21.07 2.70 -14.87
C GLN A 115 -20.81 1.78 -13.67
N LEU A 116 -20.06 2.30 -12.69
CA LEU A 116 -19.84 1.67 -11.39
C LEU A 116 -21.07 1.94 -10.50
N GLU A 117 -21.79 0.89 -10.14
CA GLU A 117 -22.81 0.91 -9.09
C GLU A 117 -22.21 0.30 -7.82
N GLY A 118 -22.32 0.98 -6.68
CA GLY A 118 -21.72 0.55 -5.40
C GLY A 118 -20.50 1.36 -4.98
N VAL A 119 -19.88 0.98 -3.86
CA VAL A 119 -18.69 1.67 -3.32
C VAL A 119 -17.45 0.84 -3.63
N PRO A 120 -16.51 1.34 -4.46
CA PRO A 120 -15.29 0.61 -4.76
C PRO A 120 -14.38 0.53 -3.52
N LEU A 121 -13.55 -0.51 -3.47
CA LEU A 121 -12.51 -0.61 -2.45
C LEU A 121 -11.47 0.48 -2.70
N GLN A 122 -11.15 1.24 -1.66
CA GLN A 122 -10.15 2.28 -1.73
C GLN A 122 -8.87 1.80 -1.05
N PHE A 123 -7.73 2.00 -1.70
CA PHE A 123 -6.43 1.74 -1.12
C PHE A 123 -5.58 3.00 -1.14
N ALA A 124 -5.08 3.37 0.02
CA ALA A 124 -4.22 4.53 0.22
C ALA A 124 -2.78 4.08 0.40
N ILE A 125 -1.86 4.78 -0.28
CA ILE A 125 -0.43 4.62 -0.04
C ILE A 125 -0.01 5.57 1.06
N LEU A 126 0.33 5.01 2.21
CA LEU A 126 0.69 5.76 3.40
C LEU A 126 2.17 6.15 3.42
N LYS A 127 3.03 5.39 2.72
CA LYS A 127 4.48 5.60 2.71
C LYS A 127 5.07 5.24 1.36
N ASN A 128 6.02 6.05 0.90
CA ASN A 128 6.89 5.86 -0.27
C ASN A 128 6.16 5.55 -1.59
N ILE A 129 6.93 5.38 -2.67
CA ILE A 129 6.41 5.00 -3.98
C ILE A 129 6.26 3.48 -4.03
N ALA A 130 5.10 3.01 -4.49
CA ALA A 130 4.85 1.60 -4.80
C ALA A 130 4.65 1.42 -6.30
N LYS A 131 5.07 0.28 -6.83
CA LYS A 131 4.87 -0.13 -8.23
C LYS A 131 4.42 -1.57 -8.35
N ASP A 132 3.91 -1.94 -9.51
CA ASP A 132 3.40 -3.28 -9.83
C ASP A 132 2.39 -3.79 -8.80
N ILE A 133 1.41 -2.96 -8.46
CA ILE A 133 0.42 -3.28 -7.43
C ILE A 133 -0.58 -4.27 -8.02
N ARG A 134 -0.77 -5.38 -7.32
CA ARG A 134 -1.70 -6.46 -7.68
C ARG A 134 -2.41 -6.93 -6.43
N GLY A 135 -3.59 -7.50 -6.57
CA GLY A 135 -4.28 -8.04 -5.41
C GLY A 135 -5.42 -8.97 -5.71
N HIS A 136 -5.92 -9.58 -4.65
CA HIS A 136 -7.15 -10.36 -4.66
C HIS A 136 -7.92 -10.13 -3.36
N ILE A 137 -9.20 -10.44 -3.41
CA ILE A 137 -10.10 -10.44 -2.26
C ILE A 137 -10.75 -11.81 -2.17
N VAL A 138 -10.92 -12.31 -0.95
CA VAL A 138 -11.65 -13.52 -0.62
C VAL A 138 -12.92 -13.12 0.10
N ILE A 139 -14.09 -13.55 -0.39
CA ILE A 139 -15.38 -13.37 0.27
C ILE A 139 -16.09 -14.72 0.24
N GLY A 140 -16.45 -15.26 1.41
CA GLY A 140 -17.19 -16.51 1.51
C GLY A 140 -16.51 -17.68 0.79
N LYS A 141 -15.17 -17.78 0.87
CA LYS A 141 -14.30 -18.77 0.20
C LYS A 141 -14.15 -18.61 -1.32
N ASN A 142 -14.73 -17.57 -1.91
CA ASN A 142 -14.51 -17.22 -3.30
C ASN A 142 -13.40 -16.17 -3.38
N LYS A 143 -12.33 -16.48 -4.11
CA LYS A 143 -11.20 -15.60 -4.37
C LYS A 143 -11.41 -14.90 -5.71
N TYR A 144 -11.43 -13.58 -5.67
CA TYR A 144 -11.60 -12.72 -6.83
C TYR A 144 -10.35 -11.87 -7.05
N GLU A 145 -9.94 -11.70 -8.30
CA GLU A 145 -8.86 -10.78 -8.66
C GLU A 145 -9.34 -9.32 -8.51
N LEU A 146 -8.48 -8.48 -7.92
CA LEU A 146 -8.74 -7.04 -7.84
C LEU A 146 -8.33 -6.36 -9.14
N LEU A 147 -9.25 -5.58 -9.70
CA LEU A 147 -9.04 -4.74 -10.86
C LEU A 147 -9.04 -3.28 -10.42
N PHE A 148 -7.94 -2.58 -10.69
CA PHE A 148 -7.72 -1.20 -10.29
C PHE A 148 -8.26 -0.23 -11.33
N ALA A 149 -9.02 0.76 -10.87
CA ALA A 149 -9.68 1.75 -11.71
C ALA A 149 -8.71 2.87 -12.10
N ASN A 150 -8.49 3.04 -13.41
CA ASN A 150 -7.76 4.14 -14.01
C ASN A 150 -8.76 5.07 -14.71
N GLU A 151 -8.79 6.35 -14.36
CA GLU A 151 -9.61 7.34 -15.06
C GLU A 151 -8.95 7.65 -16.42
N ILE A 152 -9.57 7.23 -17.53
CA ILE A 152 -9.01 7.43 -18.88
C ILE A 152 -9.43 8.79 -19.46
N SER A 153 -10.52 9.37 -18.99
CA SER A 153 -11.00 10.68 -19.47
C SER A 153 -10.50 11.81 -18.57
N GLN A 154 -9.36 12.40 -18.93
CA GLN A 154 -9.03 13.77 -18.53
C GLN A 154 -9.96 14.72 -19.29
N ILE A 155 -10.94 15.30 -18.62
CA ILE A 155 -11.45 16.61 -19.07
C ILE A 155 -10.47 17.63 -18.52
N ASN A 156 -9.91 18.46 -19.41
CA ASN A 156 -9.15 19.64 -19.06
C ASN A 156 -9.93 20.44 -18.01
N VAL A 157 -9.48 20.43 -16.76
CA VAL A 157 -9.96 21.34 -15.72
C VAL A 157 -9.33 22.71 -15.97
N LYS A 158 -9.69 23.30 -17.11
CA LYS A 158 -9.62 24.73 -17.38
C LYS A 158 -10.93 25.06 -18.08
N ASP A 159 -11.71 25.90 -17.42
CA ASP A 159 -12.93 26.56 -17.91
C ASP A 159 -14.29 25.85 -17.81
N SER A 160 -14.64 25.32 -16.63
CA SER A 160 -16.06 25.18 -16.25
C SER A 160 -16.40 25.98 -15.01
N THR A 161 -16.26 27.31 -15.11
CA THR A 161 -16.93 28.28 -14.22
C THR A 161 -18.44 28.37 -14.48
N VAL A 162 -19.02 27.45 -15.26
CA VAL A 162 -20.45 27.47 -15.55
C VAL A 162 -21.22 26.69 -14.49
N SER A 163 -21.78 27.43 -13.53
CA SER A 163 -22.70 26.92 -12.52
C SER A 163 -24.03 26.53 -13.18
N VAL A 164 -24.15 25.28 -13.64
CA VAL A 164 -25.43 24.68 -14.08
C VAL A 164 -26.21 24.25 -12.83
N SER A 165 -27.51 24.57 -12.75
CA SER A 165 -28.31 24.18 -11.58
C SER A 165 -28.53 22.65 -11.52
N ASP A 166 -28.71 22.08 -10.33
CA ASP A 166 -28.92 20.64 -10.16
C ASP A 166 -30.13 20.11 -10.95
N LEU A 167 -31.21 20.90 -11.04
CA LEU A 167 -32.40 20.55 -11.79
C LEU A 167 -32.14 20.56 -13.30
N GLU A 168 -31.48 21.61 -13.79
CA GLU A 168 -31.06 21.74 -15.19
C GLU A 168 -30.13 20.59 -15.59
N LYS A 169 -29.15 20.24 -14.74
CA LYS A 169 -28.24 19.12 -14.98
C LYS A 169 -28.97 17.78 -15.08
N LYS A 170 -29.96 17.52 -14.22
CA LYS A 170 -30.77 16.29 -14.28
C LYS A 170 -31.58 16.19 -15.57
N ILE A 171 -32.19 17.29 -15.99
CA ILE A 171 -32.96 17.34 -17.25
C ILE A 171 -32.03 17.15 -18.46
N MET A 172 -30.87 17.81 -18.46
CA MET A 172 -29.86 17.65 -19.50
C MET A 172 -29.36 16.20 -19.62
N LEU A 173 -29.08 15.54 -18.48
CA LEU A 173 -28.65 14.13 -18.45
C LEU A 173 -29.67 13.20 -19.10
N TYR A 174 -30.94 13.33 -18.74
CA TYR A 174 -32.00 12.51 -19.32
C TYR A 174 -32.12 12.72 -20.83
N LEU A 175 -32.26 13.98 -21.26
CA LEU A 175 -32.41 14.31 -22.69
C LEU A 175 -31.18 13.86 -23.50
N TYR A 176 -29.99 13.96 -22.92
CA TYR A 176 -28.76 13.56 -23.59
C TYR A 176 -28.63 12.04 -23.70
N GLU A 177 -29.07 11.27 -22.71
CA GLU A 177 -29.10 9.81 -22.78
C GLU A 177 -29.98 9.33 -23.95
N VAL A 178 -31.16 9.93 -24.11
CA VAL A 178 -32.07 9.61 -25.20
C VAL A 178 -31.49 10.06 -26.55
N TYR A 179 -30.91 11.26 -26.63
CA TYR A 179 -30.19 11.74 -27.82
C TYR A 179 -29.03 10.81 -28.20
N TYR A 180 -28.23 10.36 -27.24
CA TYR A 180 -27.07 9.51 -27.50
C TYR A 180 -27.47 8.16 -28.11
N ARG A 181 -28.58 7.57 -27.63
CA ARG A 181 -29.12 6.29 -28.11
C ARG A 181 -29.80 6.41 -29.47
N THR A 182 -30.58 7.48 -29.68
CA THR A 182 -31.44 7.62 -30.87
C THR A 182 -30.81 8.44 -31.98
N LYS A 183 -29.72 9.17 -31.69
CA LYS A 183 -29.09 10.21 -32.54
C LYS A 183 -30.08 11.28 -33.00
N SER A 184 -31.18 11.46 -32.27
CA SER A 184 -32.22 12.43 -32.53
C SER A 184 -32.45 13.28 -31.29
N ASN A 185 -32.66 14.58 -31.48
CA ASN A 185 -32.84 15.51 -30.38
C ASN A 185 -34.23 15.33 -29.76
N SER A 186 -34.28 14.48 -28.74
CA SER A 186 -35.49 14.03 -28.06
C SER A 186 -36.15 15.14 -27.26
N ARG A 187 -37.47 15.01 -27.12
CA ARG A 187 -38.31 15.93 -26.36
C ARG A 187 -38.83 15.22 -25.13
N TRP A 188 -38.89 15.92 -24.00
CA TRP A 188 -39.43 15.38 -22.76
C TRP A 188 -40.50 16.30 -22.21
N LYS A 189 -41.71 15.77 -22.04
CA LYS A 189 -42.85 16.55 -21.55
C LYS A 189 -42.56 17.07 -20.14
N ILE A 190 -42.73 18.38 -19.94
CA ILE A 190 -42.40 19.09 -18.70
C ILE A 190 -43.14 18.47 -17.49
N SER A 191 -44.43 18.14 -17.67
CA SER A 191 -45.23 17.51 -16.61
C SER A 191 -44.68 16.15 -16.18
N ASP A 192 -44.17 15.36 -17.13
CA ASP A 192 -43.60 14.04 -16.85
C ASP A 192 -42.22 14.18 -16.21
N ALA A 193 -41.41 15.12 -16.70
CA ALA A 193 -40.12 15.44 -16.11
C ALA A 193 -40.22 15.87 -14.65
N TYR A 194 -41.15 16.75 -14.31
CA TYR A 194 -41.36 17.19 -12.93
C TYR A 194 -41.88 16.07 -12.03
N ARG A 195 -42.77 15.23 -12.53
CA ARG A 195 -43.26 14.05 -11.80
C ARG A 195 -42.13 13.07 -11.50
N GLU A 196 -41.31 12.74 -12.50
CA GLU A 196 -40.22 11.76 -12.38
C GLU A 196 -39.04 12.29 -11.55
N LEU A 197 -38.74 13.58 -11.64
CA LEU A 197 -37.67 14.23 -10.86
C LEU A 197 -38.10 14.63 -9.44
N GLY A 198 -39.36 14.39 -9.07
CA GLY A 198 -39.90 14.71 -7.74
C GLY A 198 -39.97 16.22 -7.46
N VAL A 199 -40.17 17.04 -8.49
CA VAL A 199 -40.27 18.49 -8.36
C VAL A 199 -41.64 18.82 -7.76
N LYS A 200 -41.66 19.46 -6.58
CA LYS A 200 -42.89 19.83 -5.88
C LYS A 200 -43.62 20.96 -6.61
N GLU A 201 -44.94 20.93 -6.58
CA GLU A 201 -45.79 22.00 -7.08
C GLU A 201 -45.42 23.33 -6.39
N GLY A 202 -45.19 24.39 -7.17
CA GLY A 202 -44.71 25.69 -6.67
C GLY A 202 -43.18 25.86 -6.56
N THR A 203 -42.38 24.85 -6.94
CA THR A 203 -40.92 25.01 -7.03
C THR A 203 -40.57 26.04 -8.10
N TYR A 204 -39.70 27.01 -7.78
CA TYR A 204 -39.24 27.99 -8.75
C TYR A 204 -38.36 27.32 -9.81
N VAL A 205 -38.83 27.33 -11.06
CA VAL A 205 -38.16 26.71 -12.22
C VAL A 205 -37.70 27.75 -13.24
N GLY A 206 -37.65 29.03 -12.87
CA GLY A 206 -37.25 30.12 -13.78
C GLY A 206 -35.85 29.92 -14.39
N VAL A 207 -34.97 29.21 -13.69
CA VAL A 207 -33.62 28.85 -14.16
C VAL A 207 -33.64 28.01 -15.45
N LEU A 208 -34.72 27.26 -15.69
CA LEU A 208 -34.89 26.45 -16.91
C LEU A 208 -35.40 27.28 -18.10
N ASN A 209 -36.07 28.40 -17.85
CA ASN A 209 -36.59 29.27 -18.90
C ASN A 209 -35.48 30.10 -19.57
N ASP A 210 -34.45 30.44 -18.79
CA ASP A 210 -33.28 31.21 -19.25
C ASP A 210 -32.06 30.31 -19.54
N SER A 211 -32.27 28.99 -19.59
CA SER A 211 -31.20 28.03 -19.85
C SER A 211 -30.68 28.18 -21.28
N LYS A 212 -29.36 28.33 -21.43
CA LYS A 212 -28.70 28.22 -22.75
C LYS A 212 -28.58 26.77 -23.24
N TYR A 213 -28.81 25.80 -22.36
CA TYR A 213 -28.60 24.38 -22.61
C TYR A 213 -29.89 23.61 -22.90
N ILE A 214 -31.00 24.09 -22.35
CA ILE A 214 -32.33 23.50 -22.50
C ILE A 214 -33.24 24.54 -23.15
N LYS A 215 -33.87 24.17 -24.26
CA LYS A 215 -34.94 24.93 -24.88
C LYS A 215 -36.28 24.38 -24.42
N THR A 216 -37.19 25.26 -24.03
CA THR A 216 -38.60 24.94 -23.83
C THR A 216 -39.38 25.24 -25.12
N SER A 217 -40.11 24.26 -25.63
CA SER A 217 -40.96 24.41 -26.82
C SER A 217 -42.37 23.93 -26.49
N GLY A 218 -43.24 24.84 -26.10
CA GLY A 218 -44.58 24.50 -25.59
C GLY A 218 -44.47 23.80 -24.23
N GLU A 219 -44.96 22.56 -24.16
CA GLU A 219 -44.95 21.73 -22.93
C GLU A 219 -43.76 20.77 -22.86
N GLU A 220 -42.70 20.98 -23.66
CA GLU A 220 -41.59 20.03 -23.80
C GLU A 220 -40.23 20.69 -23.57
N PHE A 221 -39.34 19.97 -22.90
CA PHE A 221 -37.91 20.25 -22.83
C PHE A 221 -37.18 19.60 -24.01
N GLN A 222 -36.20 20.31 -24.56
CA GLN A 222 -35.31 19.81 -25.60
C GLN A 222 -33.88 20.34 -25.36
N LEU A 223 -32.85 19.57 -25.71
CA LEU A 223 -31.47 20.07 -25.64
C LEU A 223 -31.19 21.09 -26.75
N THR A 224 -30.40 22.10 -26.44
CA THR A 224 -29.76 22.94 -27.46
C THR A 224 -28.47 22.28 -27.96
N ASP A 225 -27.94 22.76 -29.09
CA ASP A 225 -26.62 22.31 -29.57
C ASP A 225 -25.51 22.59 -28.55
N GLU A 226 -25.64 23.66 -27.78
CA GLU A 226 -24.73 24.02 -26.68
C GLU A 226 -24.86 23.05 -25.51
N GLY A 227 -26.09 22.61 -25.19
CA GLY A 227 -26.36 21.56 -24.21
C GLY A 227 -25.74 20.22 -24.63
N ILE A 228 -25.89 19.84 -25.90
CA ILE A 228 -25.27 18.63 -26.45
C ILE A 228 -23.75 18.72 -26.38
N ARG A 229 -23.14 19.84 -26.79
CA ARG A 229 -21.69 20.05 -26.70
C ARG A 229 -21.17 20.02 -25.27
N LEU A 230 -21.89 20.63 -24.32
CA LEU A 230 -21.53 20.57 -22.90
C LEU A 230 -21.54 19.11 -22.42
N MET A 231 -22.59 18.36 -22.73
CA MET A 231 -22.71 16.96 -22.32
C MET A 231 -21.70 16.04 -23.03
N ASP A 232 -21.36 16.33 -24.29
CA ASP A 232 -20.27 15.67 -25.02
C ASP A 232 -18.90 15.93 -24.36
N THR A 233 -18.71 17.12 -23.75
CA THR A 233 -17.52 17.43 -22.95
C THR A 233 -17.56 16.88 -21.54
N GLU A 234 -18.74 16.77 -20.91
CA GLU A 234 -18.97 16.19 -19.58
C GLU A 234 -19.13 14.66 -19.60
N LYS A 235 -18.60 13.97 -20.63
CA LYS A 235 -18.73 12.51 -20.77
C LYS A 235 -18.52 11.79 -19.43
N PRO A 236 -19.36 10.78 -19.11
CA PRO A 236 -19.20 10.01 -17.89
C PRO A 236 -17.77 9.48 -17.83
N LYS A 237 -17.13 9.64 -16.67
CA LYS A 237 -15.76 9.20 -16.44
C LYS A 237 -15.62 7.76 -16.90
N ALA A 238 -14.88 7.55 -17.98
CA ALA A 238 -14.60 6.21 -18.47
C ALA A 238 -13.46 5.64 -17.63
N PHE A 239 -13.75 4.59 -16.85
CA PHE A 239 -12.75 3.87 -16.08
C PHE A 239 -12.20 2.71 -16.90
N GLN A 240 -10.86 2.62 -16.99
CA GLN A 240 -10.18 1.38 -17.30
C GLN A 240 -10.06 0.58 -16.02
N PHE A 241 -10.27 -0.73 -16.09
CA PHE A 241 -9.95 -1.61 -14.98
C PHE A 241 -8.75 -2.48 -15.37
N LEU A 242 -7.68 -2.41 -14.59
CA LEU A 242 -6.43 -3.11 -14.86
C LEU A 242 -6.13 -4.10 -13.72
N PRO A 243 -5.73 -5.35 -14.01
CA PRO A 243 -5.34 -6.32 -12.98
C PRO A 243 -4.01 -5.93 -12.28
N VAL A 244 -3.24 -5.04 -12.89
CA VAL A 244 -1.97 -4.54 -12.36
C VAL A 244 -1.97 -3.03 -12.47
N TRP A 245 -1.73 -2.35 -11.34
CA TRP A 245 -1.48 -0.92 -11.33
C TRP A 245 0.02 -0.64 -11.43
N GLY A 246 0.39 0.26 -12.33
CA GLY A 246 1.79 0.52 -12.69
C GLY A 246 2.61 1.10 -11.53
N TRP A 247 2.29 2.31 -11.08
CA TRP A 247 2.99 2.95 -9.96
C TRP A 247 2.13 4.03 -9.29
N MET A 248 2.47 4.35 -8.05
CA MET A 248 1.79 5.35 -7.24
C MET A 248 2.77 5.99 -6.24
N LYS A 249 2.57 7.28 -5.97
CA LYS A 249 3.31 8.02 -4.94
C LYS A 249 2.60 7.94 -3.58
N ALA A 250 3.30 8.31 -2.51
CA ALA A 250 2.66 8.47 -1.20
C ALA A 250 1.48 9.46 -1.28
N ASP A 251 0.48 9.25 -0.42
CA ASP A 251 -0.75 10.03 -0.31
C ASP A 251 -1.66 9.97 -1.54
N THR A 252 -1.50 8.94 -2.38
CA THR A 252 -2.45 8.65 -3.46
C THR A 252 -3.41 7.55 -3.07
N ILE A 253 -4.65 7.67 -3.57
CA ILE A 253 -5.72 6.70 -3.40
C ILE A 253 -5.98 6.05 -4.75
N ILE A 254 -6.04 4.72 -4.79
CA ILE A 254 -6.57 3.96 -5.92
C ILE A 254 -7.86 3.29 -5.53
N ASN A 255 -8.77 3.22 -6.50
CA ASN A 255 -9.99 2.44 -6.39
C ASN A 255 -9.74 1.06 -7.01
N ALA A 256 -10.31 0.03 -6.41
CA ALA A 256 -10.32 -1.31 -6.97
C ALA A 256 -11.70 -1.95 -6.84
N ILE A 257 -11.95 -2.88 -7.76
CA ILE A 257 -13.17 -3.68 -7.86
C ILE A 257 -12.77 -5.14 -8.17
N TYR A 258 -13.73 -6.06 -8.29
CA TYR A 258 -13.51 -7.47 -8.65
C TYR A 258 -14.69 -8.01 -9.47
N GLN A 259 -14.50 -8.90 -10.43
CA GLN A 259 -15.64 -9.41 -11.21
C GLN A 259 -16.36 -10.55 -10.47
N GLU A 260 -17.60 -10.35 -10.03
CA GLU A 260 -18.38 -11.38 -9.31
C GLU A 260 -18.47 -12.72 -10.07
N SER A 261 -18.51 -12.68 -11.40
CA SER A 261 -18.58 -13.87 -12.26
C SER A 261 -17.26 -14.62 -12.43
N LYS A 262 -16.13 -14.07 -11.96
CA LYS A 262 -14.80 -14.67 -12.11
C LYS A 262 -14.13 -14.86 -10.76
N PHE A 263 -14.21 -16.10 -10.26
CA PHE A 263 -13.61 -16.47 -8.99
C PHE A 263 -12.96 -17.85 -9.00
N GLU A 264 -12.04 -18.06 -8.08
CA GLU A 264 -11.45 -19.35 -7.72
C GLU A 264 -11.91 -19.74 -6.32
N MET A 265 -12.21 -21.02 -6.08
CA MET A 265 -12.48 -21.49 -4.71
C MET A 265 -11.17 -21.57 -3.92
N THR A 266 -11.20 -21.14 -2.66
CA THR A 266 -10.06 -21.21 -1.74
C THR A 266 -10.46 -21.74 -0.36
N ASN A 267 -9.48 -22.23 0.40
CA ASN A 267 -9.65 -22.61 1.81
C ASN A 267 -9.50 -21.40 2.75
N GLU A 268 -9.07 -20.26 2.23
CA GLU A 268 -8.95 -19.03 3.00
C GLU A 268 -10.34 -18.42 3.26
N GLU A 269 -10.50 -17.83 4.44
CA GLU A 269 -11.68 -17.04 4.78
C GLU A 269 -11.45 -15.55 4.50
N ASN A 270 -12.51 -14.75 4.67
CA ASN A 270 -12.60 -13.37 4.20
C ASN A 270 -11.30 -12.57 4.40
N SER A 271 -10.72 -12.09 3.31
CA SER A 271 -9.44 -11.39 3.36
C SER A 271 -9.20 -10.56 2.12
N ILE A 272 -8.36 -9.53 2.26
CA ILE A 272 -7.81 -8.78 1.13
C ILE A 272 -6.31 -8.94 1.15
N TYR A 273 -5.73 -9.23 0.00
CA TYR A 273 -4.29 -9.37 -0.14
C TYR A 273 -3.78 -8.55 -1.31
N LEU A 274 -2.82 -7.67 -1.02
CA LEU A 274 -2.11 -6.88 -2.02
C LEU A 274 -0.64 -7.27 -2.04
N THR A 275 -0.06 -7.29 -3.23
CA THR A 275 1.38 -7.38 -3.47
C THR A 275 1.84 -6.17 -4.27
N TYR A 276 3.02 -5.66 -3.96
CA TYR A 276 3.58 -4.48 -4.61
C TYR A 276 5.10 -4.45 -4.43
N GLN A 277 5.77 -3.58 -5.18
CA GLN A 277 7.22 -3.40 -5.17
C GLN A 277 7.61 -1.97 -4.80
N ASP A 278 8.80 -1.80 -4.22
CA ASP A 278 9.45 -0.49 -4.16
C ASP A 278 10.17 -0.15 -5.48
N ILE A 279 10.76 1.04 -5.56
CA ILE A 279 11.56 1.47 -6.72
C ILE A 279 12.71 0.48 -6.99
N GLY A 280 13.30 -0.08 -5.94
CA GLY A 280 14.39 -1.06 -5.98
C GLY A 280 13.99 -2.50 -6.28
N ASN A 281 12.74 -2.77 -6.68
CA ASN A 281 12.19 -4.11 -6.97
C ASN A 281 12.10 -5.04 -5.75
N ASN A 282 12.21 -4.54 -4.51
CA ASN A 282 11.91 -5.33 -3.32
C ASN A 282 10.39 -5.58 -3.28
N LYS A 283 9.99 -6.82 -3.02
CA LYS A 283 8.57 -7.22 -2.97
C LYS A 283 8.01 -7.10 -1.55
N TYR A 284 6.78 -6.60 -1.47
CA TYR A 284 6.05 -6.38 -0.23
C TYR A 284 4.61 -6.84 -0.37
N PHE A 285 3.96 -7.03 0.77
CA PHE A 285 2.55 -7.36 0.82
C PHE A 285 1.81 -6.55 1.88
N THR A 286 0.52 -6.41 1.66
CA THR A 286 -0.47 -6.03 2.68
C THR A 286 -1.54 -7.10 2.72
N ARG A 287 -1.99 -7.46 3.92
CA ARG A 287 -3.09 -8.39 4.16
C ARG A 287 -4.07 -7.80 5.15
N GLU A 288 -5.34 -7.83 4.83
CA GLU A 288 -6.46 -7.61 5.74
C GLU A 288 -7.16 -8.95 5.97
N ASN A 289 -7.44 -9.31 7.23
CA ASN A 289 -8.07 -10.58 7.59
C ASN A 289 -9.57 -10.39 7.92
N THR A 290 -10.24 -11.48 8.31
CA THR A 290 -11.67 -11.53 8.65
C THR A 290 -12.11 -10.44 9.64
N ASP A 291 -11.24 -10.08 10.58
CA ASP A 291 -11.49 -9.09 11.63
C ASP A 291 -11.16 -7.65 11.21
N PHE A 292 -10.95 -7.42 9.91
CA PHE A 292 -10.49 -6.14 9.33
C PHE A 292 -9.12 -5.68 9.88
N SER A 293 -8.34 -6.61 10.46
CA SER A 293 -6.99 -6.32 10.93
C SER A 293 -6.02 -6.28 9.76
N GLN A 294 -5.36 -5.14 9.60
CA GLN A 294 -4.42 -4.90 8.50
C GLN A 294 -2.98 -5.14 8.96
N SER A 295 -2.26 -5.95 8.19
CA SER A 295 -0.86 -6.27 8.39
C SER A 295 -0.10 -6.07 7.09
N SER A 296 1.21 -5.78 7.19
CA SER A 296 2.02 -5.62 5.99
C SER A 296 3.45 -6.08 6.25
N GLY A 297 4.07 -6.77 5.28
CA GLY A 297 5.45 -7.25 5.39
C GLY A 297 6.25 -7.19 4.10
N LYS A 298 7.53 -7.56 4.21
CA LYS A 298 8.40 -7.85 3.05
C LYS A 298 8.20 -9.30 2.64
N LEU A 299 7.98 -9.55 1.35
CA LEU A 299 7.97 -10.89 0.80
C LEU A 299 9.41 -11.39 0.74
N LYS A 300 9.70 -12.52 1.41
CA LYS A 300 10.97 -13.22 1.24
C LYS A 300 10.88 -14.00 -0.06
N LEU A 301 11.79 -13.71 -0.99
CA LEU A 301 12.04 -14.53 -2.18
C LEU A 301 12.62 -15.89 -1.75
#